data_AF-A0A844I7P7-F1
#
_entry.id   AF-A0A844I7P7-F1
#
_cell.length_a   1.000
_cell.length_b   1.000
_cell.length_c   1.000
_cell.angle_alpha   90.00
_cell.angle_beta   90.00
_cell.angle_gamma   90.00
#
_symmetry.space_group_name_H-M   'P 1'
#
loop_
_entity.id
_entity.type
_entity.pdbx_description
1 polymer ?
#
loop_
_entity_poly.entity_id
_entity_poly.type
_entity_poly.pdbx_seq_one_letter_code
_entity_poly.pdbx_strand_id
1 'polypeptide(L)'
;MSNIPASNNNQPNHKNSLADRWSYLNQYEKKYLKEAMKAYDRIIESKDDILKIANRYQLSFEDIERAKQYAFGDGVLQYQFIPDLRMAQSWERMTLGGEIDSDEVLLKHEILESDLVINQGVNQLDTHKIAQDEYPWSLMITKGDKQK
;
A
#
# COMPACT_ATOMS: atom_id res chain seq x y z
N MET A 1 -10.26 -36.29 -40.50
CA MET A 1 -10.89 -35.32 -39.57
C MET A 1 -10.52 -35.71 -38.16
N SER A 2 -9.75 -34.85 -37.48
CA SER A 2 -9.69 -34.65 -36.02
C SER A 2 -8.54 -33.67 -35.74
N ASN A 3 -8.76 -32.39 -36.05
CA ASN A 3 -7.93 -31.31 -35.53
C ASN A 3 -8.35 -31.09 -34.07
N ILE A 4 -7.42 -31.28 -33.14
CA ILE A 4 -7.57 -30.79 -31.76
C ILE A 4 -6.93 -29.40 -31.73
N PRO A 5 -7.67 -28.31 -31.47
CA PRO A 5 -7.07 -27.00 -31.32
C PRO A 5 -6.66 -26.75 -29.85
N ALA A 6 -5.42 -26.28 -29.73
CA ALA A 6 -4.88 -25.28 -28.80
C ALA A 6 -5.21 -25.41 -27.30
N SER A 7 -4.17 -25.80 -26.54
CA SER A 7 -4.01 -25.36 -25.16
C SER A 7 -3.76 -23.84 -25.15
N ASN A 8 -4.75 -23.07 -24.73
CA ASN A 8 -4.67 -21.62 -24.60
C ASN A 8 -4.15 -21.27 -23.21
N ASN A 9 -2.83 -21.25 -23.04
CA ASN A 9 -2.18 -20.74 -21.84
C ASN A 9 -2.16 -19.20 -21.86
N ASN A 10 -3.31 -18.58 -21.64
CA ASN A 10 -3.40 -17.16 -21.30
C ASN A 10 -3.25 -16.99 -19.78
N GLN A 11 -2.02 -17.04 -19.30
CA GLN A 11 -1.65 -16.36 -18.06
C GLN A 11 -1.48 -14.88 -18.41
N PRO A 12 -2.27 -13.95 -17.85
CA PRO A 12 -2.03 -12.55 -18.10
C PRO A 12 -0.80 -12.13 -17.30
N ASN A 13 0.34 -12.04 -17.99
CA ASN A 13 1.52 -11.31 -17.55
C ASN A 13 1.17 -9.82 -17.42
N HIS A 14 0.46 -9.42 -16.36
CA HIS A 14 0.29 -8.01 -16.03
C HIS A 14 1.47 -7.53 -15.19
N LYS A 15 2.64 -7.41 -15.81
CA LYS A 15 3.57 -6.37 -15.37
C LYS A 15 2.99 -5.04 -15.86
N ASN A 16 2.00 -4.52 -15.14
CA ASN A 16 1.55 -3.16 -15.37
C ASN A 16 2.77 -2.26 -15.22
N SER A 17 3.10 -1.49 -16.25
CA SER A 17 4.23 -0.59 -16.16
C SER A 17 3.97 0.42 -15.04
N LEU A 18 5.02 0.94 -14.40
CA LEU A 18 4.86 2.03 -13.42
C LEU A 18 4.11 3.23 -14.03
N ALA A 19 4.18 3.42 -15.35
CA ALA A 19 3.40 4.44 -16.05
C ALA A 19 1.89 4.16 -16.04
N ASP A 20 1.48 2.90 -16.19
CA ASP A 20 0.07 2.49 -16.19
C ASP A 20 -0.53 2.55 -14.78
N ARG A 21 0.28 2.22 -13.77
CA ARG A 21 -0.08 2.27 -12.34
C ARG A 21 -0.66 3.62 -11.93
N TRP A 22 -0.11 4.71 -12.46
CA TRP A 22 -0.50 6.08 -12.13
C TRP A 22 -1.41 6.73 -13.20
N SER A 23 -1.97 5.95 -14.12
CA SER A 23 -2.71 6.46 -15.28
C SER A 23 -3.96 7.27 -14.91
N TYR A 24 -4.61 6.96 -13.78
CA TYR A 24 -5.79 7.66 -13.27
C TYR A 24 -5.50 9.12 -12.81
N LEU A 25 -4.23 9.45 -12.53
CA LEU A 25 -3.83 10.81 -12.16
C LEU A 25 -3.64 11.70 -13.39
N ASN A 26 -4.09 12.95 -13.30
CA ASN A 26 -3.85 13.98 -14.31
C ASN A 26 -2.40 14.49 -14.27
N GLN A 27 -1.98 15.28 -15.27
CA GLN A 27 -0.59 15.75 -15.38
C GLN A 27 -0.16 16.65 -14.21
N TYR A 28 -1.07 17.47 -13.67
CA TYR A 28 -0.77 18.31 -12.51
C TYR A 28 -0.59 17.47 -11.26
N GLU A 29 -1.49 16.52 -10.99
CA GLU A 29 -1.38 15.57 -9.88
C GLU A 29 -0.08 14.77 -9.95
N LYS A 30 0.24 14.20 -11.12
CA LYS A 30 1.53 13.49 -11.34
C LYS A 30 2.74 14.36 -11.04
N LYS A 31 2.67 15.66 -11.35
CA LYS A 31 3.76 16.60 -11.04
C LYS A 31 3.90 16.82 -9.54
N TYR A 32 2.79 17.02 -8.82
CA TYR A 32 2.80 17.27 -7.37
C TYR A 32 3.11 16.01 -6.55
N LEU A 33 2.71 14.84 -7.04
CA LEU A 33 2.82 13.56 -6.34
C LEU A 33 4.03 12.72 -6.78
N LYS A 34 4.87 13.26 -7.68
CA LYS A 34 5.99 12.55 -8.29
C LYS A 34 6.91 11.85 -7.29
N GLU A 35 7.21 12.50 -6.18
CA GLU A 35 8.11 11.93 -5.17
C GLU A 35 7.43 10.82 -4.35
N ALA A 36 6.13 10.96 -4.05
CA ALA A 36 5.35 9.89 -3.41
C ALA A 36 5.24 8.67 -4.32
N MET A 37 4.91 8.87 -5.60
CA MET A 37 4.82 7.81 -6.62
C MET A 37 6.14 7.02 -6.71
N LYS A 38 7.28 7.72 -6.84
CA LYS A 38 8.59 7.06 -6.85
C LYS A 38 8.88 6.29 -5.56
N ALA A 39 8.44 6.80 -4.42
CA ALA A 39 8.64 6.13 -3.14
C ALA A 39 7.81 4.84 -3.04
N TYR A 40 6.57 4.87 -3.53
CA TYR A 40 5.70 3.69 -3.62
C TYR A 40 6.31 2.64 -4.57
N ASP A 41 6.81 3.07 -5.72
CA ASP A 41 7.46 2.18 -6.68
C ASP A 41 8.67 1.47 -6.05
N ARG A 42 9.51 2.21 -5.29
CA ARG A 42 10.64 1.61 -4.53
C ARG A 42 10.18 0.63 -3.46
N ILE A 43 9.09 0.94 -2.75
CA ILE A 43 8.53 0.03 -1.72
C ILE A 43 8.11 -1.28 -2.39
N ILE A 44 7.39 -1.22 -3.51
CA ILE A 44 6.95 -2.42 -4.24
C ILE A 44 8.13 -3.22 -4.79
N GLU A 45 9.19 -2.56 -5.24
CA GLU A 45 10.41 -3.23 -5.69
C GLU A 45 11.25 -3.83 -4.55
N SER A 46 11.03 -3.40 -3.30
CA SER A 46 11.74 -3.90 -2.13
C SER A 46 11.41 -5.37 -1.86
N LYS A 47 12.45 -6.16 -1.54
CA LYS A 47 12.38 -7.62 -1.39
C LYS A 47 12.48 -8.11 0.05
N ASP A 48 12.94 -7.26 0.97
CA ASP A 48 13.24 -7.64 2.35
C ASP A 48 12.50 -6.79 3.40
N ASP A 49 11.77 -5.77 2.97
CA ASP A 49 10.97 -4.90 3.85
C ASP A 49 9.90 -5.68 4.61
N ILE A 50 9.15 -6.55 3.95
CA ILE A 50 8.12 -7.39 4.58
C ILE A 50 8.72 -8.20 5.73
N LEU A 51 9.83 -8.90 5.48
CA LEU A 51 10.50 -9.73 6.48
C LEU A 51 11.04 -8.89 7.64
N LYS A 52 11.64 -7.73 7.35
CA LYS A 52 12.16 -6.80 8.37
C LYS A 52 11.06 -6.28 9.27
N ILE A 53 9.95 -5.83 8.69
CA ILE A 53 8.79 -5.29 9.42
C ILE A 53 8.12 -6.41 10.23
N ALA A 54 7.84 -7.57 9.62
CA ALA A 54 7.23 -8.70 10.31
C ALA A 54 8.03 -9.13 11.56
N ASN A 55 9.34 -9.27 11.43
CA ASN A 55 10.21 -9.64 12.56
C ASN A 55 10.25 -8.56 13.65
N ARG A 56 10.27 -7.28 13.26
CA ARG A 56 10.33 -6.15 14.20
C ARG A 56 9.08 -6.05 15.05
N TYR A 57 7.91 -6.15 14.41
CA TYR A 57 6.62 -6.01 15.08
C TYR A 57 6.03 -7.33 15.59
N GLN A 58 6.70 -8.47 15.33
CA GLN A 58 6.22 -9.81 15.66
C GLN A 58 4.85 -10.09 15.03
N LEU A 59 4.68 -9.70 13.77
CA LEU A 59 3.45 -9.84 12.99
C LEU A 59 3.61 -10.90 11.90
N SER A 60 2.48 -11.41 11.39
CA SER A 60 2.46 -12.37 10.27
C SER A 60 3.07 -11.75 9.02
N PHE A 61 3.90 -12.52 8.31
CA PHE A 61 4.45 -12.11 7.02
C PHE A 61 3.32 -11.82 6.01
N GLU A 62 2.28 -12.65 6.00
CA GLU A 62 1.14 -12.56 5.11
C GLU A 62 0.31 -11.29 5.35
N ASP A 63 0.16 -10.87 6.62
CA ASP A 63 -0.53 -9.62 6.95
C ASP A 63 0.25 -8.40 6.47
N ILE A 64 1.59 -8.40 6.65
CA ILE A 64 2.45 -7.30 6.18
C ILE A 64 2.49 -7.26 4.65
N GLU A 65 2.55 -8.40 3.98
CA GLU A 65 2.50 -8.49 2.52
C GLU A 65 1.16 -7.96 1.99
N ARG A 66 0.04 -8.38 2.58
CA ARG A 66 -1.30 -7.91 2.21
C ARG A 66 -1.43 -6.39 2.40
N ALA A 67 -1.01 -5.87 3.55
CA ALA A 67 -1.00 -4.43 3.82
C ALA A 67 -0.12 -3.66 2.82
N LYS A 68 1.08 -4.18 2.50
CA LYS A 68 1.96 -3.58 1.50
C LYS A 68 1.30 -3.50 0.12
N GLN A 69 0.72 -4.60 -0.35
CA GLN A 69 0.08 -4.64 -1.66
C GLN A 69 -1.17 -3.78 -1.72
N TYR A 70 -1.90 -3.68 -0.61
CA TYR A 70 -3.06 -2.80 -0.49
C TYR A 70 -2.65 -1.32 -0.57
N ALA A 71 -1.78 -0.89 0.36
CA ALA A 71 -1.43 0.52 0.53
C ALA A 71 -0.52 1.07 -0.59
N PHE A 72 0.42 0.25 -1.07
CA PHE A 72 1.49 0.69 -1.99
C PHE A 72 1.50 -0.05 -3.31
N GLY A 73 0.68 -1.10 -3.49
CA GLY A 73 0.71 -2.03 -4.62
C GLY A 73 -0.60 -2.03 -5.39
N ASP A 74 -1.15 -3.20 -5.70
CA ASP A 74 -2.36 -3.34 -6.51
C ASP A 74 -3.57 -2.56 -5.99
N GLY A 75 -3.69 -2.39 -4.67
CA GLY A 75 -4.78 -1.63 -4.06
C GLY A 75 -4.82 -0.16 -4.52
N VAL A 76 -3.67 0.45 -4.78
CA VAL A 76 -3.59 1.83 -5.31
C VAL A 76 -4.28 1.96 -6.66
N LEU A 77 -4.12 0.99 -7.55
CA LEU A 77 -4.77 1.03 -8.87
C LEU A 77 -6.25 0.67 -8.73
N GLN A 78 -6.56 -0.36 -7.94
CA GLN A 78 -7.91 -0.89 -7.77
C GLN A 78 -8.86 0.14 -7.12
N TYR A 79 -8.36 0.88 -6.13
CA TYR A 79 -9.15 1.84 -5.34
C TYR A 79 -8.76 3.30 -5.63
N GLN A 80 -7.86 3.53 -6.60
CA GLN A 80 -7.43 4.86 -7.04
C GLN A 80 -6.88 5.73 -5.90
N PHE A 81 -6.08 5.14 -5.00
CA PHE A 81 -5.49 5.85 -3.87
C PHE A 81 -4.55 6.95 -4.31
N ILE A 82 -4.77 8.17 -3.82
CA ILE A 82 -3.84 9.27 -4.01
C ILE A 82 -2.58 9.00 -3.15
N PRO A 83 -1.38 8.87 -3.75
CA PRO A 83 -0.18 8.53 -2.99
C PRO A 83 0.21 9.63 -2.01
N ASP A 84 0.53 9.25 -0.77
CA ASP A 84 1.01 10.16 0.28
C ASP A 84 2.46 9.84 0.63
N LEU A 85 3.34 10.83 0.48
CA LEU A 85 4.76 10.69 0.79
C LEU A 85 5.01 10.29 2.26
N ARG A 86 4.15 10.71 3.19
CA ARG A 86 4.29 10.38 4.62
C ARG A 86 4.04 8.90 4.88
N MET A 87 3.14 8.25 4.14
CA MET A 87 2.93 6.79 4.25
C MET A 87 4.21 6.06 3.84
N ALA A 88 4.80 6.45 2.70
CA ALA A 88 6.03 5.84 2.22
C ALA A 88 7.22 6.06 3.18
N GLN A 89 7.34 7.27 3.75
CA GLN A 89 8.37 7.57 4.75
C GLN A 89 8.19 6.75 6.04
N SER A 90 6.94 6.50 6.46
CA SER A 90 6.65 5.65 7.62
C SER A 90 7.06 4.20 7.35
N TRP A 91 6.71 3.66 6.17
CA TRP A 91 7.15 2.32 5.76
C TRP A 91 8.68 2.18 5.71
N GLU A 92 9.37 3.19 5.18
CA GLU A 92 10.83 3.23 5.13
C GLU A 92 11.44 3.27 6.53
N ARG A 93 10.93 4.10 7.45
CA ARG A 93 11.39 4.14 8.84
C ARG A 93 11.24 2.80 9.55
N MET A 94 10.09 2.14 9.40
CA MET A 94 9.86 0.80 9.95
C MET A 94 10.83 -0.25 9.39
N THR A 95 11.12 -0.17 8.08
CA THR A 95 12.06 -1.07 7.41
C THR A 95 13.49 -0.88 7.92
N LEU A 96 13.90 0.38 8.15
CA LEU A 96 15.26 0.73 8.58
C LEU A 96 15.47 0.65 10.10
N GLY A 97 14.40 0.55 10.89
CA GLY A 97 14.47 0.53 12.34
C GLY A 97 14.59 1.90 13.01
N GLY A 98 14.08 2.94 12.33
CA GLY A 98 14.00 4.31 12.84
C GLY A 98 12.54 4.79 13.01
N GLU A 99 11.64 3.86 13.34
CA GLU A 99 10.22 4.09 13.54
C GLU A 99 9.91 5.15 14.61
N ILE A 100 8.82 5.88 14.39
CA ILE A 100 8.16 6.74 15.37
C ILE A 100 6.75 6.22 15.67
N ASP A 101 6.12 6.69 16.76
CA ASP A 101 4.81 6.18 17.22
C ASP A 101 3.73 6.14 16.13
N SER A 102 3.71 7.13 15.22
CA SER A 102 2.74 7.15 14.12
C SER A 102 2.95 6.02 13.11
N ASP A 103 4.14 5.44 13.01
CA ASP A 103 4.45 4.45 11.98
C ASP A 103 3.79 3.11 12.30
N GLU A 104 3.80 2.69 13.57
CA GLU A 104 3.07 1.50 14.01
C GLU A 104 1.56 1.69 13.84
N VAL A 105 1.04 2.90 14.07
CA VAL A 105 -0.38 3.21 13.87
C VAL A 105 -0.75 3.12 12.40
N LEU A 106 0.10 3.61 11.48
CA LEU A 106 -0.10 3.37 10.05
C LEU A 106 -0.13 1.88 9.73
N LEU A 107 0.83 1.12 10.25
CA LEU A 107 0.91 -0.31 9.95
C LEU A 107 -0.35 -1.06 10.36
N LYS A 108 -0.85 -0.81 11.57
CA LYS A 108 -2.09 -1.41 12.07
C LYS A 108 -3.32 -0.94 11.29
N HIS A 109 -3.34 0.33 10.87
CA HIS A 109 -4.37 0.88 9.99
C HIS A 109 -4.45 0.10 8.68
N GLU A 110 -3.32 -0.05 7.97
CA GLU A 110 -3.29 -0.74 6.67
C GLU A 110 -3.56 -2.24 6.79
N ILE A 111 -3.13 -2.89 7.89
CA ILE A 111 -3.47 -4.31 8.14
C ILE A 111 -4.97 -4.48 8.32
N LEU A 112 -5.61 -3.63 9.13
CA LEU A 112 -7.05 -3.70 9.37
C LEU A 112 -7.86 -3.36 8.11
N GLU A 113 -7.50 -2.28 7.41
CA GLU A 113 -8.19 -1.88 6.18
C GLU A 113 -8.08 -2.97 5.12
N SER A 114 -6.88 -3.52 4.89
CA SER A 114 -6.68 -4.57 3.91
C SER A 114 -7.35 -5.89 4.28
N ASP A 115 -7.41 -6.28 5.55
CA ASP A 115 -8.16 -7.47 5.98
C ASP A 115 -9.66 -7.34 5.71
N LEU A 116 -10.26 -6.23 6.13
CA LEU A 116 -11.69 -5.98 5.95
C LEU A 116 -12.08 -5.95 4.46
N VAL A 117 -11.26 -5.31 3.62
CA VAL A 117 -11.55 -5.22 2.18
C VAL A 117 -11.30 -6.55 1.47
N ILE A 118 -10.13 -7.15 1.66
CA ILE A 118 -9.68 -8.30 0.85
C ILE A 118 -10.27 -9.61 1.36
N ASN A 119 -10.30 -9.82 2.67
CA ASN A 119 -10.72 -11.10 3.26
C ASN A 119 -12.19 -11.10 3.64
N GLN A 120 -12.75 -9.95 4.03
CA GLN A 120 -14.13 -9.86 4.52
C GLN A 120 -15.10 -9.23 3.49
N GLY A 121 -14.58 -8.66 2.40
CA GLY A 121 -15.40 -8.10 1.32
C GLY A 121 -16.16 -6.84 1.70
N VAL A 122 -15.73 -6.13 2.75
CA VAL A 122 -16.30 -4.85 3.15
C VAL A 122 -15.86 -3.77 2.15
N ASN A 123 -16.72 -2.79 1.89
CA ASN A 123 -16.40 -1.73 0.93
C ASN A 123 -15.32 -0.78 1.48
N GLN A 124 -14.44 -0.31 0.59
CA GLN A 124 -13.25 0.48 0.95
C GLN A 124 -13.56 1.74 1.78
N LEU A 125 -14.66 2.43 1.50
CA LEU A 125 -14.98 3.67 2.20
C LEU A 125 -15.33 3.42 3.68
N ASP A 126 -16.08 2.35 3.95
CA ASP A 126 -16.44 2.00 5.31
C ASP A 126 -15.27 1.36 6.07
N THR A 127 -14.43 0.56 5.40
CA THR A 127 -13.21 0.03 6.02
C THR A 127 -12.24 1.14 6.40
N HIS A 128 -12.09 2.16 5.54
CA HIS A 128 -11.25 3.31 5.85
C HIS A 128 -11.73 4.05 7.10
N LYS A 129 -13.04 4.25 7.26
CA LYS A 129 -13.59 4.85 8.49
C LYS A 129 -13.31 3.99 9.72
N ILE A 130 -13.53 2.68 9.63
CA ILE A 130 -13.27 1.74 10.74
C ILE A 130 -11.79 1.77 11.12
N ALA A 131 -10.89 1.66 10.14
CA ALA A 131 -9.45 1.70 10.39
C ALA A 131 -8.99 3.05 10.93
N GLN A 132 -9.60 4.15 10.49
CA GLN A 132 -9.31 5.50 10.96
C GLN A 132 -9.82 5.77 12.39
N ASP A 133 -10.93 5.14 12.78
CA ASP A 133 -11.48 5.23 14.14
C ASP A 133 -10.63 4.41 15.14
N GLU A 134 -10.20 3.21 14.75
CA GLU A 134 -9.38 2.32 15.60
C GLU A 134 -7.90 2.74 15.62
N TYR A 135 -7.34 3.12 14.46
CA TYR A 135 -5.94 3.50 14.28
C TYR A 135 -5.85 4.88 13.61
N PRO A 136 -5.92 5.97 14.40
CA PRO A 136 -6.15 7.31 13.87
C PRO A 136 -4.90 7.99 13.27
N TRP A 137 -4.25 7.36 12.30
CA TRP A 137 -2.97 7.79 11.75
C TRP A 137 -3.00 9.21 11.19
N SER A 138 -4.01 9.57 10.39
CA SER A 138 -4.13 10.90 9.79
C SER A 138 -4.20 12.03 10.83
N LEU A 139 -4.75 11.76 12.02
CA LEU A 139 -4.82 12.71 13.12
C LEU A 139 -3.45 12.89 13.82
N MET A 140 -2.62 11.86 13.84
CA MET A 140 -1.29 11.92 14.48
C MET A 140 -0.33 12.77 13.66
N ILE A 141 -0.27 12.54 12.35
CA ILE A 141 0.64 13.27 11.47
C ILE A 141 0.24 14.75 11.32
N THR A 142 -1.05 15.07 11.41
CA THR A 142 -1.53 16.47 11.34
C THR A 142 -1.23 17.26 12.61
N LYS A 143 -1.12 16.60 13.78
CA LYS A 143 -0.76 17.26 15.05
C LYS A 143 0.74 17.54 15.17
N GLY A 144 1.59 16.70 14.58
CA GLY A 144 3.05 16.90 14.55
C GLY A 144 3.50 18.13 13.75
N ASP A 145 2.75 18.50 12.71
CA ASP A 145 3.04 19.65 11.85
C ASP A 145 2.78 21.02 12.51
N LYS A 146 2.06 21.06 13.66
CA LYS A 146 1.77 22.30 14.39
C LYS A 146 2.78 22.65 15.48
N GLN A 147 3.83 21.84 15.68
CA GLN A 147 4.83 22.05 16.73
C GLN A 147 6.22 22.43 16.19
N LYS A 148 6.34 22.81 14.90
CA LYS A 148 7.57 23.36 14.32
C LYS A 148 7.41 24.82 13.95
#